data_AF-A0A0F5JTR9-F1
#
_entry.id   AF-A0A0F5JTR9-F1
#
_cell.length_a   1.000
_cell.length_b   1.000
_cell.length_c   1.000
_cell.angle_alpha   90.00
_cell.angle_beta   90.00
_cell.angle_gamma   90.00
#
_symmetry.space_group_name_H-M   'P 1'
#
loop_
_entity.id
_entity.type
_entity.pdbx_description
1 polymer ?
#
loop_
_entity_poly.entity_id
_entity_poly.type
_entity_poly.pdbx_seq_one_letter_code
_entity_poly.pdbx_strand_id
1 'polypeptide(L)'
;RALIHKYIDVFEYPNGDIEIQANGTTLTYRTYDRLSFVDQGAVVENKRLGHALLIAQTMQENRDNRRASGSPSRTNQGQAPRSKHAEPGTKTQRAMGRKDINDAIEKTSKTWNEPEQIVLKPSKKAVYKKVKNH
;
A
#
# COMPACT_ATOMS: atom_id res chain seq x y z
N ARG A 1 14.16 27.43 -10.05
CA ARG A 1 12.98 27.18 -9.16
C ARG A 1 11.74 27.86 -9.75
N ALA A 2 11.18 27.36 -10.86
CA ALA A 2 10.23 28.13 -11.69
C ALA A 2 8.74 28.09 -11.23
N LEU A 3 8.36 27.10 -10.40
CA LEU A 3 6.95 26.83 -10.03
C LEU A 3 6.70 26.79 -8.51
N ILE A 4 7.63 27.24 -7.68
CA ILE A 4 7.40 27.29 -6.22
C ILE A 4 6.37 28.36 -5.90
N HIS A 5 5.37 28.04 -5.06
CA HIS A 5 4.24 28.90 -4.68
C HIS A 5 3.28 29.28 -5.82
N LYS A 6 3.29 28.54 -6.94
CA LYS A 6 2.31 28.70 -8.01
C LYS A 6 1.25 27.61 -7.94
N TYR A 7 0.03 27.95 -8.33
CA TYR A 7 -1.03 26.98 -8.51
C TYR A 7 -0.73 26.09 -9.72
N ILE A 8 -1.10 24.82 -9.60
CA ILE A 8 -1.06 23.83 -10.68
C ILE A 8 -2.45 23.22 -10.80
N ASP A 9 -2.83 22.87 -12.01
CA ASP A 9 -4.07 22.18 -12.30
C ASP A 9 -3.81 20.68 -12.32
N VAL A 10 -4.72 19.91 -11.71
CA VAL A 10 -4.66 18.45 -11.68
C VAL A 10 -5.94 17.91 -12.30
N PHE A 11 -5.80 17.31 -13.48
CA PHE A 11 -6.89 16.65 -14.19
C PHE A 11 -6.84 15.16 -13.89
N GLU A 12 -7.98 14.58 -13.50
CA GLU A 12 -8.12 13.14 -13.32
C GLU A 12 -9.21 12.63 -14.27
N TYR A 13 -8.79 11.86 -15.27
CA TYR A 13 -9.68 11.32 -16.28
C TYR A 13 -10.42 10.07 -15.78
N PRO A 14 -11.58 9.71 -16.38
CA PRO A 14 -12.36 8.53 -15.96
C PRO A 14 -11.60 7.20 -16.07
N ASN A 15 -10.61 7.11 -16.97
CA ASN A 15 -9.74 5.95 -17.12
C ASN A 15 -8.64 5.86 -16.02
N GLY A 16 -8.52 6.88 -15.17
CA GLY A 16 -7.55 6.94 -14.08
C GLY A 16 -6.25 7.65 -14.40
N ASP A 17 -6.07 8.13 -15.63
CA ASP A 17 -4.93 8.94 -16.00
C ASP A 17 -4.98 10.28 -15.28
N ILE A 18 -3.80 10.74 -14.86
CA ILE A 18 -3.63 12.02 -14.17
C ILE A 18 -2.78 12.90 -15.05
N GLU A 19 -3.24 14.11 -15.31
CA GLU A 19 -2.45 15.14 -15.95
C GLU A 19 -2.21 16.30 -14.99
N ILE A 20 -0.96 16.76 -14.93
CA ILE A 20 -0.57 17.90 -14.12
C ILE A 20 -0.16 19.01 -15.08
N GLN A 21 -0.82 20.16 -15.00
CA GLN A 21 -0.52 21.32 -15.84
C GLN A 21 -0.14 22.54 -15.00
N ALA A 22 0.72 23.39 -15.55
CA ALA A 22 0.98 24.74 -15.05
C ALA A 22 0.85 25.73 -16.21
N ASN A 23 -0.05 26.72 -16.07
CA ASN A 23 -0.35 27.71 -17.12
C ASN A 23 -0.67 27.06 -18.48
N GLY A 24 -1.47 25.97 -18.48
CA GLY A 24 -1.84 25.23 -19.69
C GLY A 24 -0.72 24.38 -20.31
N THR A 25 0.44 24.27 -19.67
CA THR A 25 1.54 23.40 -20.11
C THR A 25 1.64 22.16 -19.23
N THR A 26 1.63 20.97 -19.83
CA THR A 26 1.76 19.69 -19.13
C THR A 26 3.15 19.52 -18.51
N LEU A 27 3.18 19.08 -17.25
CA LEU A 27 4.40 18.81 -16.49
C LEU A 27 4.71 17.31 -16.48
N THR A 28 5.98 16.95 -16.68
CA THR A 28 6.44 15.59 -16.38
C THR A 28 6.33 15.34 -14.89
N TYR A 29 5.71 14.23 -14.52
CA TYR A 29 5.56 13.82 -13.12
C TYR A 29 5.88 12.34 -12.96
N ARG A 30 6.11 11.93 -11.71
CA ARG A 30 6.20 10.52 -11.32
C ARG A 30 5.31 10.31 -10.12
N THR A 31 4.52 9.25 -10.15
CA THR A 31 3.72 8.83 -9.00
C THR A 31 4.66 8.37 -7.88
N TYR A 32 4.49 8.93 -6.69
CA TYR A 32 5.21 8.51 -5.50
C TYR A 32 4.29 7.66 -4.63
N ASP A 33 4.56 6.35 -4.57
CA ASP A 33 3.86 5.45 -3.65
C ASP A 33 4.63 5.34 -2.33
N ARG A 34 3.95 5.69 -1.22
CA ARG A 34 4.52 5.65 0.13
C ARG A 34 4.32 4.31 0.83
N LEU A 35 3.66 3.37 0.18
CA LEU A 35 3.31 2.09 0.78
C LEU A 35 4.39 1.05 0.48
N SER A 36 5.39 0.96 1.36
CA SER A 36 6.41 -0.08 1.26
C SER A 36 5.80 -1.47 1.47
N PHE A 37 6.25 -2.43 0.67
CA PHE A 37 5.88 -3.85 0.73
C PHE A 37 7.15 -4.70 0.78
N VAL A 38 7.19 -5.68 1.70
CA VAL A 38 8.25 -6.70 1.74
C VAL A 38 7.81 -7.87 0.89
N ASP A 39 8.61 -8.18 -0.14
CA ASP A 39 8.41 -9.37 -0.95
C ASP A 39 8.73 -10.64 -0.16
N GLN A 40 7.86 -11.65 -0.28
CA GLN A 40 8.08 -12.95 0.34
C GLN A 40 9.34 -13.64 -0.21
N GLY A 41 9.71 -13.39 -1.47
CA GLY A 41 10.97 -13.89 -2.05
C GLY A 41 12.20 -13.39 -1.29
N ALA A 42 12.21 -12.09 -0.94
CA ALA A 42 13.28 -11.49 -0.14
C ALA A 42 13.40 -12.08 1.27
N VAL A 43 12.29 -12.55 1.87
CA VAL A 43 12.29 -13.22 3.17
C VAL A 43 13.02 -14.56 3.09
N VAL A 44 12.75 -15.35 2.04
CA VAL A 44 13.30 -16.71 1.86
C VAL A 44 14.75 -16.68 1.39
N GLU A 45 15.10 -15.77 0.48
CA GLU A 45 16.43 -15.68 -0.12
C GLU A 45 17.49 -15.08 0.83
N ASN A 46 17.07 -14.27 1.82
CA ASN A 46 18.00 -13.57 2.70
C ASN A 46 18.34 -14.35 3.97
N LYS A 47 19.50 -15.01 3.98
CA LYS A 47 19.95 -15.86 5.11
C LYS A 47 20.12 -15.14 6.45
N ARG A 48 20.49 -13.84 6.44
CA ARG A 48 20.79 -13.09 7.68
C ARG A 48 19.64 -12.24 8.15
N LEU A 49 18.83 -11.74 7.22
CA LEU A 49 17.72 -10.82 7.51
C LEU A 49 16.35 -11.46 7.32
N GLY A 50 16.26 -12.73 6.91
CA GLY A 50 14.98 -13.38 6.62
C GLY A 50 13.98 -13.29 7.77
N HIS A 51 14.41 -13.52 9.03
CA HIS A 51 13.51 -13.39 10.18
C HIS A 51 13.03 -11.95 10.40
N ALA A 52 13.93 -10.97 10.29
CA ALA A 52 13.56 -9.56 10.39
C ALA A 52 12.60 -9.12 9.27
N LEU A 53 12.80 -9.64 8.06
CA LEU A 53 11.91 -9.40 6.93
C LEU A 53 10.54 -10.06 7.13
N LEU A 54 10.49 -11.25 7.73
CA LEU A 54 9.25 -11.94 8.09
C LEU A 54 8.46 -11.16 9.15
N ILE A 55 9.15 -10.57 10.14
CA ILE A 55 8.54 -9.66 11.13
C ILE A 55 7.95 -8.44 10.43
N ALA A 56 8.72 -7.80 9.54
CA ALA A 56 8.25 -6.63 8.78
C ALA A 56 7.05 -6.97 7.88
N GLN A 57 7.06 -8.12 7.22
CA GLN A 57 5.95 -8.61 6.41
C GLN A 57 4.69 -8.83 7.27
N THR A 58 4.84 -9.49 8.43
CA THR A 58 3.75 -9.73 9.39
C THR A 58 3.13 -8.43 9.88
N MET A 59 3.94 -7.40 10.13
CA MET A 59 3.43 -6.07 10.50
C MET A 59 2.67 -5.40 9.35
N GLN A 60 3.16 -5.53 8.11
CA GLN A 60 2.51 -4.96 6.92
C GLN A 60 1.17 -5.64 6.59
N GLU A 61 1.01 -6.93 6.89
CA GLU A 61 -0.27 -7.63 6.73
C GLU A 61 -1.38 -7.03 7.62
N ASN A 62 -1.02 -6.56 8.81
CA ASN A 62 -1.95 -5.95 9.77
C ASN A 62 -2.16 -4.44 9.54
N ARG A 63 -1.40 -3.84 8.61
CA ARG A 63 -1.45 -2.41 8.32
C ARG A 63 -2.59 -2.11 7.36
N ASP A 64 -3.33 -1.06 7.68
CA ASP A 64 -4.26 -0.42 6.75
C ASP A 64 -3.48 0.20 5.59
N ASN A 65 -3.65 -0.36 4.41
CA ASN A 65 -2.96 0.03 3.19
C ASN A 65 -3.73 1.07 2.36
N ARG A 66 -4.82 1.63 2.89
CA ARG A 66 -5.54 2.71 2.22
C ARG A 66 -4.67 3.97 2.16
N ARG A 67 -4.58 4.59 0.97
CA ARG A 67 -3.87 5.87 0.79
C ARG A 67 -4.49 6.93 1.73
N ALA A 68 -3.63 7.78 2.30
CA ALA A 68 -3.97 8.72 3.36
C ALA A 68 -5.33 9.42 3.18
N SER A 69 -6.06 9.54 4.29
CA SER A 69 -7.27 10.36 4.41
C SER A 69 -6.97 11.77 3.91
N GLY A 70 -7.52 12.14 2.76
CA GLY A 70 -7.24 13.42 2.09
C GLY A 70 -6.97 13.28 0.59
N SER A 71 -6.74 12.07 0.07
CA SER A 71 -6.83 11.87 -1.37
C SER A 71 -8.27 12.11 -1.85
N PRO A 72 -8.46 12.85 -2.97
CA PRO A 72 -9.78 13.05 -3.55
C PRO A 72 -10.53 11.74 -3.75
N SER A 73 -11.85 11.78 -3.55
CA SER A 73 -12.73 10.67 -3.88
C SER A 73 -12.67 10.41 -5.38
N ARG A 74 -12.53 9.14 -5.78
CA ARG A 74 -12.57 8.72 -7.19
C ARG A 74 -13.97 8.29 -7.63
N THR A 75 -15.00 8.95 -7.09
CA THR A 75 -16.41 8.70 -7.42
C THR A 75 -16.72 8.97 -8.89
N ASN A 76 -15.95 9.84 -9.56
CA ASN A 76 -15.97 10.03 -11.01
C ASN A 76 -15.63 8.75 -11.80
N GLN A 77 -14.94 7.78 -11.19
CA GLN A 77 -14.61 6.47 -11.77
C GLN A 77 -15.60 5.37 -11.37
N GLY A 78 -16.74 5.71 -10.74
CA GLY A 78 -17.69 4.74 -10.21
C GLY A 78 -17.20 4.01 -8.94
N GLN A 79 -16.10 4.45 -8.34
CA GLN A 79 -15.64 3.91 -7.05
C GLN A 79 -16.50 4.48 -5.92
N ALA A 80 -16.87 3.63 -4.96
CA ALA A 80 -17.59 4.07 -3.78
C ALA A 80 -16.77 5.10 -2.97
N PRO A 81 -17.42 6.06 -2.30
CA PRO A 81 -16.75 6.92 -1.33
C PRO A 81 -16.00 6.08 -0.29
N ARG A 82 -14.73 6.39 -0.04
CA ARG A 82 -13.93 5.66 0.95
C ARG A 82 -14.41 5.97 2.36
N SER A 83 -14.46 4.95 3.21
CA SER A 83 -14.73 5.13 4.64
C SER A 83 -13.64 5.96 5.31
N LYS A 84 -13.99 6.78 6.31
CA LYS A 84 -13.01 7.52 7.12
C LYS A 84 -12.26 6.61 8.09
N HIS A 85 -12.85 5.47 8.46
CA HIS A 85 -12.32 4.53 9.44
C HIS A 85 -11.45 3.46 8.77
N ALA A 86 -10.48 2.91 9.51
CA ALA A 86 -9.66 1.79 9.06
C ALA A 86 -10.51 0.58 8.66
N GLU A 87 -9.98 -0.25 7.75
CA GLU A 87 -10.62 -1.54 7.44
C GLU A 87 -10.72 -2.37 8.74
N PRO A 88 -11.82 -3.08 8.96
CA PRO A 88 -12.01 -3.89 10.16
C PRO A 88 -10.81 -4.84 10.39
N GLY A 89 -10.22 -4.80 11.58
CA GLY A 89 -9.07 -5.63 11.94
C GLY A 89 -7.71 -5.10 11.48
N THR A 90 -7.64 -3.94 10.80
CA THR A 90 -6.37 -3.31 10.40
C THR A 90 -6.05 -2.08 11.24
N LYS A 91 -4.76 -1.72 11.29
CA LYS A 91 -4.27 -0.52 12.00
C LYS A 91 -3.64 0.47 11.04
N THR A 92 -3.89 1.76 11.26
CA THR A 92 -3.18 2.81 10.49
C THR A 92 -1.69 2.80 10.83
N GLN A 93 -0.85 3.31 9.92
CA GLN A 93 0.60 3.37 10.14
C GLN A 93 0.99 4.08 11.45
N ARG A 94 0.26 5.12 11.85
CA ARG A 94 0.53 5.89 13.08
C ARG A 94 0.02 5.18 14.34
N ALA A 95 -0.91 4.24 14.20
CA ALA A 95 -1.45 3.47 15.33
C ALA A 95 -0.62 2.21 15.63
N MET A 96 0.26 1.78 14.72
CA MET A 96 1.19 0.67 14.98
C MET A 96 2.25 1.09 15.99
N GLY A 97 2.43 0.29 17.03
CA GLY A 97 3.35 0.58 18.14
C GLY A 97 4.19 -0.61 18.56
N ARG A 98 4.85 -0.47 19.72
CA ARG A 98 5.77 -1.49 20.27
C ARG A 98 5.10 -2.84 20.51
N LYS A 99 3.84 -2.83 20.94
CA LYS A 99 3.06 -4.06 21.14
C LYS A 99 2.92 -4.85 19.85
N ASP A 100 2.61 -4.18 18.74
CA ASP A 100 2.45 -4.84 17.43
C ASP A 100 3.75 -5.48 16.94
N ILE A 101 4.89 -4.85 17.25
CA ILE A 101 6.21 -5.41 16.96
C ILE A 101 6.45 -6.67 17.79
N ASN A 102 6.18 -6.62 19.09
CA ASN A 102 6.36 -7.78 19.98
C ASN A 102 5.45 -8.95 19.56
N ASP A 103 4.16 -8.67 19.30
CA ASP A 103 3.21 -9.68 18.83
C ASP A 103 3.68 -10.31 17.50
N ALA A 104 4.26 -9.51 16.60
CA ALA A 104 4.85 -10.01 15.35
C ALA A 104 6.11 -10.86 15.59
N ILE A 105 6.99 -10.47 16.51
CA ILE A 105 8.17 -11.27 16.88
C ILE A 105 7.74 -12.62 17.47
N GLU A 106 6.78 -12.63 18.39
CA GLU A 106 6.27 -13.87 18.98
C GLU A 106 5.65 -14.78 17.93
N LYS A 107 4.79 -14.24 17.06
CA LYS A 107 4.17 -14.99 15.96
C LYS A 107 5.22 -15.58 15.03
N THR A 108 6.20 -14.79 14.61
CA THR A 108 7.22 -15.22 13.65
C THR A 108 8.28 -16.13 14.25
N SER A 109 8.59 -16.01 15.54
CA SER A 109 9.55 -16.91 16.21
C SER A 109 9.10 -18.38 16.15
N LYS A 110 7.80 -18.64 16.32
CA LYS A 110 7.20 -19.97 16.18
C LYS A 110 7.34 -20.48 14.76
N THR A 111 7.07 -19.63 13.77
CA THR A 111 7.17 -19.96 12.35
C THR A 111 8.63 -20.15 11.88
N TRP A 112 9.58 -19.40 12.44
CA TRP A 112 10.99 -19.45 12.04
C TRP A 112 11.72 -20.69 12.57
N ASN A 113 11.30 -21.18 13.74
CA ASN A 113 11.81 -22.43 14.32
C ASN A 113 11.32 -23.68 13.57
N GLU A 114 10.29 -23.55 12.73
CA GLU A 114 9.76 -24.60 11.84
C GLU A 114 9.79 -24.10 10.38
N PRO A 115 10.96 -23.98 9.74
CA PRO A 115 11.12 -23.30 8.45
C PRO A 115 10.33 -23.93 7.29
N GLU A 116 9.94 -25.21 7.41
CA GLU A 116 9.07 -25.92 6.46
C GLU A 116 7.65 -25.32 6.39
N GLN A 117 7.22 -24.58 7.42
CA GLN A 117 5.92 -23.91 7.50
C GLN A 117 5.89 -22.51 6.86
N ILE A 118 7.03 -21.98 6.38
CA ILE A 118 7.05 -20.74 5.57
C ILE A 118 6.54 -21.08 4.17
N VAL A 119 5.25 -21.45 4.10
CA VAL A 119 4.55 -21.77 2.87
C VAL A 119 4.40 -20.48 2.05
N LEU A 120 4.78 -20.55 0.77
CA LEU A 120 4.46 -19.52 -0.23
C LEU A 120 2.94 -19.38 -0.29
N LYS A 121 2.38 -18.38 0.40
CA LYS A 121 0.95 -18.07 0.24
C LYS A 121 0.83 -17.45 -1.14
N PRO A 122 -0.10 -17.94 -1.99
CA PRO A 122 -0.31 -17.28 -3.28
C PRO A 122 -0.65 -15.82 -3.00
N SER A 123 0.13 -14.91 -3.60
CA SER A 123 -0.16 -13.47 -3.60
C SER A 123 -1.65 -13.29 -3.89
N LYS A 124 -2.35 -12.49 -3.07
CA LYS A 124 -3.77 -12.17 -3.29
C LYS A 124 -3.88 -11.64 -4.72
N LYS A 125 -4.32 -12.47 -5.67
CA LYS A 125 -4.50 -12.06 -7.06
C LYS A 125 -5.37 -10.80 -7.06
N ALA A 126 -4.91 -9.74 -7.72
CA ALA A 126 -5.76 -8.60 -8.01
C ALA A 126 -6.99 -9.13 -8.78
N VAL A 127 -8.16 -9.08 -8.14
CA VAL A 127 -9.42 -9.45 -8.78
C VAL A 127 -9.83 -8.27 -9.68
N TYR A 128 -9.46 -8.35 -10.95
CA TYR A 128 -9.99 -7.45 -11.97
C TYR A 128 -11.45 -7.84 -12.25
N LYS A 129 -12.40 -7.09 -11.71
CA LYS A 129 -13.83 -7.25 -12.03
C LYS A 129 -14.06 -6.61 -13.41
N LYS A 130 -14.18 -7.44 -14.46
CA LYS A 130 -14.51 -7.00 -15.83
C LYS A 130 -15.97 -6.55 -15.83
N VAL A 131 -16.23 -5.24 -15.80
CA VAL A 131 -17.59 -4.70 -15.99
C VAL A 131 -17.88 -4.78 -17.50
N LYS A 132 -18.87 -5.61 -17.89
CA LYS A 132 -19.43 -5.61 -19.25
C LYS A 132 -20.41 -4.44 -19.35
N ASN A 133 -20.06 -3.42 -20.11
CA ASN A 133 -21.04 -2.43 -20.56
C ASN A 133 -21.92 -3.11 -21.63
N HIS A 134 -23.24 -3.11 -21.40
CA HIS A 134 -24.25 -3.44 -22.41
C HIS A 134 -24.74 -2.14 -23.04
#